data_AF-A0A2G0Q6P8-F1
#
_entry.id   AF-A0A2G0Q6P8-F1
#
_cell.length_a   1.000
_cell.length_b   1.000
_cell.length_c   1.000
_cell.angle_alpha   90.00
_cell.angle_beta   90.00
_cell.angle_gamma   90.00
#
_symmetry.space_group_name_H-M   'P 1'
#
loop_
_entity.id
_entity.type
_entity.pdbx_description
1 polymer ?
#
loop_
_entity_poly.entity_id
_entity_poly.type
_entity_poly.pdbx_seq_one_letter_code
_entity_poly.pdbx_strand_id
1 'polypeptide(L)'
;MITSEKVYVAGDVFQNIFMPISDNVNRAEIVLKKCYRTDPKNLMFSHALGMGLYEEPVLRWLKETKWDSCGYKYKQIDGRVELSRDPLRRFEDIPKNYKSTNLHLLDKQDDESTKIIDIIKDIRHRHPTLEEGDIAVIFLDTAVYIYDVIQSLKLKVKQQLGWDSNISHEKNLNKMGNYSSQTLIIPKD
;
A
#
# COMPACT_ATOMS: atom_id res chain seq x y z
N MET A 1 1.92 41.50 -7.51
CA MET A 1 2.41 40.98 -6.21
C MET A 1 3.72 40.26 -6.49
N ILE A 2 4.84 40.82 -6.02
CA ILE A 2 6.19 40.24 -6.18
C ILE A 2 6.56 39.72 -4.80
N THR A 3 6.76 38.40 -4.68
CA THR A 3 7.20 37.73 -3.46
C THR A 3 8.66 37.31 -3.64
N SER A 4 9.49 37.45 -2.60
CA SER A 4 10.89 36.99 -2.64
C SER A 4 10.99 35.47 -2.64
N GLU A 5 10.00 34.78 -2.05
CA GLU A 5 9.98 33.34 -1.88
C GLU A 5 8.93 32.66 -2.77
N LYS A 6 9.29 31.49 -3.30
CA LYS A 6 8.38 30.60 -4.04
C LYS A 6 8.19 29.30 -3.25
N VAL A 7 6.93 28.98 -2.95
CA VAL A 7 6.56 27.73 -2.25
C VAL A 7 5.93 26.78 -3.26
N TYR A 8 6.44 25.56 -3.32
CA TYR A 8 5.86 24.46 -4.10
C TYR A 8 5.28 23.43 -3.14
N VAL A 9 4.02 23.07 -3.33
CA VAL A 9 3.32 22.07 -2.50
C VAL A 9 2.99 20.87 -3.37
N ALA A 10 3.36 19.69 -2.90
CA ALA A 10 3.02 18.41 -3.52
C ALA A 10 2.28 17.53 -2.50
N GLY A 11 1.36 16.71 -2.99
CA GLY A 11 0.59 15.79 -2.16
C GLY A 11 -0.11 14.74 -3.00
N ASP A 12 -0.67 13.75 -2.32
CA ASP A 12 -1.46 12.69 -2.94
C ASP A 12 -2.84 12.61 -2.25
N VAL A 13 -3.88 12.73 -3.05
CA VAL A 13 -5.27 12.75 -2.60
C VAL A 13 -5.74 11.39 -2.09
N PHE A 14 -5.08 10.31 -2.51
CA PHE A 14 -5.41 8.94 -2.11
C PHE A 14 -4.67 8.52 -0.84
N GLN A 15 -3.55 9.18 -0.49
CA GLN A 15 -2.77 8.85 0.71
C GLN A 15 -3.27 9.57 1.97
N ASN A 16 -4.22 10.50 1.83
CA ASN A 16 -4.87 11.08 3.00
C ASN A 16 -5.92 10.10 3.56
N ILE A 17 -5.45 9.24 4.46
CA ILE A 17 -6.27 8.27 5.18
C ILE A 17 -7.04 8.89 6.36
N PHE A 18 -6.73 10.13 6.74
CA PHE A 18 -7.25 10.75 7.97
C PHE A 18 -8.37 11.77 7.74
N MET A 19 -8.57 12.24 6.51
CA MET A 19 -9.58 13.26 6.21
C MET A 19 -10.53 12.82 5.10
N PRO A 20 -11.82 13.21 5.15
CA PRO A 20 -12.67 13.20 3.97
C PRO A 20 -12.05 14.10 2.89
N ILE A 21 -12.19 13.72 1.61
CA ILE A 21 -11.58 14.42 0.49
C ILE A 21 -12.08 15.87 0.50
N SER A 22 -11.20 16.82 0.83
CA SER A 22 -11.52 18.23 0.69
C SER A 22 -11.78 18.56 -0.78
N ASP A 23 -12.75 19.44 -1.06
CA ASP A 23 -13.05 19.88 -2.43
C ASP A 23 -11.85 20.52 -3.15
N ASN A 24 -10.77 20.84 -2.41
CA ASN A 24 -9.54 21.46 -2.88
C ASN A 24 -8.64 20.57 -3.76
N VAL A 25 -8.98 19.30 -4.03
CA VAL A 25 -8.27 18.48 -5.04
C VAL A 25 -8.21 19.18 -6.40
N ASN A 26 -9.16 20.08 -6.68
CA ASN A 26 -9.23 20.86 -7.92
C ASN A 26 -8.20 22.01 -8.05
N ARG A 27 -7.28 22.19 -7.09
CA ARG A 27 -6.30 23.29 -7.10
C ARG A 27 -4.92 22.92 -7.61
N ALA A 28 -4.66 21.66 -7.96
CA ALA A 28 -3.35 21.26 -8.45
C ALA A 28 -3.12 21.78 -9.89
N GLU A 29 -2.09 22.60 -10.07
CA GLU A 29 -1.66 23.10 -11.40
C GLU A 29 -0.99 22.01 -12.23
N ILE A 30 -0.38 21.02 -11.57
CA ILE A 30 0.30 19.88 -12.19
C ILE A 30 -0.22 18.60 -11.55
N VAL A 31 -0.64 17.64 -12.39
CA VAL A 31 -1.14 16.33 -11.94
C VAL A 31 -0.33 15.21 -12.59
N LEU A 32 0.26 14.35 -11.77
CA LEU A 32 1.03 13.20 -12.22
C LEU A 32 0.12 11.97 -12.36
N LYS A 33 -0.30 11.65 -13.58
CA LYS A 33 -1.24 10.55 -13.86
C LYS A 33 -0.62 9.14 -13.85
N LYS A 34 0.70 9.00 -13.76
CA LYS A 34 1.41 7.71 -13.90
C LYS A 34 2.09 7.31 -12.60
N CYS A 35 1.81 6.10 -12.12
CA CYS A 35 2.51 5.50 -10.97
C CYS A 35 3.52 4.47 -11.48
N TYR A 36 4.81 4.77 -11.37
CA TYR A 36 5.86 3.86 -11.83
C TYR A 36 6.26 2.82 -10.78
N ARG A 37 5.83 2.95 -9.53
CA ARG A 37 6.28 2.07 -8.43
C ARG A 37 5.54 0.74 -8.38
N THR A 38 4.22 0.80 -8.50
CA THR A 38 3.31 -0.33 -8.28
C THR A 38 2.66 -0.74 -9.58
N ASP A 39 2.47 -2.03 -9.81
CA ASP A 39 1.77 -2.49 -11.00
C ASP A 39 0.33 -1.92 -11.04
N PRO A 40 -0.23 -1.66 -12.23
CA PRO A 40 -1.54 -1.01 -12.33
C PRO A 40 -2.67 -1.79 -11.65
N LYS A 41 -2.61 -3.12 -11.56
CA LYS A 41 -3.68 -3.92 -10.94
C LYS A 41 -3.68 -3.75 -9.43
N ASN A 42 -2.52 -3.89 -8.78
CA ASN A 42 -2.40 -3.62 -7.35
C ASN A 42 -2.73 -2.17 -7.01
N LEU A 43 -2.28 -1.21 -7.82
CA LEU A 43 -2.63 0.20 -7.62
C LEU A 43 -4.15 0.43 -7.64
N MET A 44 -4.83 -0.14 -8.63
CA MET A 44 -6.29 -0.04 -8.76
C MET A 44 -7.00 -0.71 -7.58
N PHE A 45 -6.54 -1.88 -7.17
CA PHE A 45 -7.05 -2.59 -6.00
C PHE A 45 -6.90 -1.78 -4.71
N SER A 46 -5.71 -1.24 -4.44
CA SER A 46 -5.43 -0.40 -3.28
C SER A 46 -6.29 0.87 -3.26
N HIS A 47 -6.47 1.54 -4.40
CA HIS A 47 -7.35 2.71 -4.47
C HIS A 47 -8.81 2.34 -4.23
N ALA A 48 -9.30 1.23 -4.79
CA ALA A 48 -10.67 0.79 -4.58
C ALA A 48 -10.97 0.49 -3.10
N LEU A 49 -10.03 -0.15 -2.41
CA LEU A 49 -10.09 -0.37 -0.96
C LEU A 49 -10.02 0.95 -0.18
N GLY A 50 -9.00 1.78 -0.42
CA GLY A 50 -8.81 3.04 0.31
C GLY A 50 -9.93 4.06 0.12
N MET A 51 -10.66 3.97 -0.98
CA MET A 51 -11.85 4.79 -1.26
C MET A 51 -13.15 4.16 -0.78
N GLY A 52 -13.14 2.91 -0.30
CA GLY A 52 -14.34 2.18 0.11
C GLY A 52 -15.36 2.06 -1.02
N LEU A 53 -14.92 1.74 -2.24
CA LEU A 53 -15.79 1.64 -3.42
C LEU A 53 -16.74 0.44 -3.39
N TYR A 54 -16.45 -0.55 -2.54
CA TYR A 54 -17.23 -1.77 -2.37
C TYR A 54 -18.05 -1.78 -1.07
N GLU A 55 -18.04 -0.68 -0.31
CA GLU A 55 -18.81 -0.53 0.91
C GLU A 55 -20.25 -0.08 0.59
N GLU A 56 -21.20 -0.42 1.46
CA GLU A 56 -22.57 0.05 1.38
C GLU A 56 -22.91 0.92 2.61
N PRO A 57 -23.04 2.26 2.46
CA PRO A 57 -22.87 3.05 1.24
C PRO A 57 -21.40 3.28 0.87
N VAL A 58 -21.14 3.57 -0.41
CA VAL A 58 -19.79 3.87 -0.91
C VAL A 58 -19.19 5.06 -0.16
N LEU A 59 -17.98 4.88 0.39
CA LEU A 59 -17.39 5.88 1.27
C LEU A 59 -16.85 7.11 0.53
N ARG A 60 -16.14 6.91 -0.59
CA ARG A 60 -15.47 7.99 -1.33
C ARG A 60 -15.65 7.85 -2.84
N TRP A 61 -16.79 8.27 -3.36
CA TRP A 61 -17.03 8.32 -4.80
C TRP A 61 -16.55 9.65 -5.42
N LEU A 62 -15.77 9.58 -6.50
CA LEU A 62 -15.32 10.75 -7.25
C LEU A 62 -16.28 11.09 -8.39
N LYS A 63 -16.37 12.39 -8.71
CA LYS A 63 -17.03 12.86 -9.94
C LYS A 63 -16.25 12.36 -11.17
N GLU A 64 -16.94 12.14 -12.28
CA GLU A 64 -16.35 11.65 -13.54
C GLU A 64 -15.09 12.41 -13.97
N THR A 65 -15.12 13.74 -13.95
CA THR A 65 -13.96 14.58 -14.30
C THR A 65 -12.75 14.38 -13.38
N LYS A 66 -12.97 14.00 -12.12
CA LYS A 66 -11.89 13.74 -11.17
C LYS A 66 -11.23 12.37 -11.42
N TRP A 67 -11.96 11.39 -11.95
CA TRP A 67 -11.37 10.10 -12.33
C TRP A 67 -10.31 10.27 -13.43
N ASP A 68 -10.60 11.04 -14.49
CA ASP A 68 -9.63 11.33 -15.55
C ASP A 68 -8.39 12.06 -15.01
N SER A 69 -8.59 13.06 -14.15
CA SER A 69 -7.48 13.77 -13.51
C SER A 69 -6.57 12.83 -12.72
N CYS A 70 -7.13 11.78 -12.11
CA CYS A 70 -6.36 10.77 -11.38
C CYS A 70 -5.72 9.69 -12.28
N GLY A 71 -5.88 9.80 -13.59
CA GLY A 71 -5.34 8.86 -14.58
C GLY A 71 -6.19 7.61 -14.79
N TYR A 72 -7.49 7.67 -14.48
CA TYR A 72 -8.46 6.61 -14.77
C TYR A 72 -9.30 6.94 -16.00
N LYS A 73 -9.60 5.90 -16.79
CA LYS A 73 -10.67 5.93 -17.79
C LYS A 73 -11.96 5.49 -17.11
N TYR A 74 -12.95 6.36 -17.14
CA TYR A 74 -14.28 6.14 -16.58
C TYR A 74 -15.25 5.74 -17.69
N LYS A 75 -16.02 4.67 -17.48
CA LYS A 75 -17.08 4.26 -18.40
C LYS A 75 -18.27 3.74 -17.62
N GLN A 76 -19.46 4.28 -17.89
CA GLN A 76 -20.70 3.81 -17.31
C GLN A 76 -21.38 2.81 -18.25
N ILE A 77 -21.75 1.64 -17.74
CA ILE A 77 -22.36 0.53 -18.49
C ILE A 77 -23.43 -0.11 -17.61
N ASP A 78 -24.69 -0.08 -18.05
CA ASP A 78 -25.81 -0.80 -17.41
C ASP A 78 -25.89 -0.62 -15.88
N GLY A 79 -25.79 0.63 -15.41
CA GLY A 79 -25.83 0.94 -13.97
C GLY A 79 -24.55 0.61 -13.20
N ARG A 80 -23.50 0.13 -13.88
CA ARG A 80 -22.17 -0.12 -13.32
C ARG A 80 -21.17 0.89 -13.87
N VAL A 81 -20.06 1.01 -13.16
CA VAL A 81 -18.92 1.82 -13.58
C VAL A 81 -17.71 0.91 -13.75
N GLU A 82 -17.12 1.00 -14.94
CA GLU A 82 -15.85 0.38 -15.27
C GLU A 82 -14.76 1.45 -15.16
N LEU A 83 -13.79 1.19 -14.28
CA LEU A 83 -12.58 1.99 -14.15
C LEU A 83 -11.42 1.21 -14.72
N SER A 84 -10.61 1.85 -15.57
CA SER A 84 -9.37 1.27 -16.09
C SER A 84 -8.23 2.27 -16.10
N ARG A 85 -6.99 1.78 -16.17
CA ARG A 85 -5.78 2.60 -16.33
C ARG A 85 -4.95 2.05 -17.47
N ASP A 86 -4.23 2.92 -18.16
CA ASP A 86 -3.33 2.50 -19.21
C ASP A 86 -2.13 1.72 -18.64
N PRO A 87 -1.71 0.61 -19.29
CA PRO A 87 -0.52 -0.10 -18.91
C PRO A 87 0.72 0.80 -19.07
N LEU A 88 1.70 0.64 -18.19
CA LEU A 88 2.95 1.38 -18.25
C LEU A 88 4.04 0.50 -18.85
N ARG A 89 4.90 1.12 -19.68
CA ARG A 89 6.05 0.44 -20.33
C ARG A 89 6.92 -0.34 -19.36
N ARG A 90 7.12 0.18 -18.13
CA ARG A 90 7.89 -0.49 -17.07
C ARG A 90 7.37 -1.91 -16.73
N PHE A 91 6.09 -2.18 -16.98
CA PHE A 91 5.43 -3.44 -16.64
C PHE A 91 5.09 -4.27 -17.88
N GLU A 92 5.59 -3.92 -19.07
CA GLU A 92 5.35 -4.69 -20.31
C GLU A 92 5.95 -6.10 -20.24
N ASP A 93 7.08 -6.25 -19.56
CA ASP A 93 7.76 -7.54 -19.37
C ASP A 93 7.12 -8.42 -18.29
N ILE A 94 6.14 -7.89 -17.54
CA ILE A 94 5.43 -8.67 -16.51
C ILE A 94 4.32 -9.50 -17.19
N PRO A 95 4.31 -10.83 -17.01
CA PRO A 95 3.25 -11.68 -17.56
C PRO A 95 1.86 -11.21 -17.12
N LYS A 96 0.88 -11.23 -18.04
CA LYS A 96 -0.50 -10.80 -17.73
C LYS A 96 -1.15 -11.57 -16.57
N ASN A 97 -0.72 -12.80 -16.34
CA ASN A 97 -1.19 -13.68 -15.26
C ASN A 97 -0.35 -13.57 -13.98
N TYR A 98 0.62 -12.65 -13.90
CA TYR A 98 1.39 -12.43 -12.69
C TYR A 98 0.47 -12.04 -11.53
N LYS A 99 0.63 -12.74 -10.40
CA LYS A 99 -0.11 -12.50 -9.16
C LYS A 99 0.72 -11.62 -8.24
N SER A 100 0.43 -10.32 -8.29
CA SER A 100 1.12 -9.28 -7.53
C SER A 100 0.59 -9.12 -6.10
N THR A 101 -0.56 -9.73 -5.78
CA THR A 101 -1.12 -9.79 -4.42
C THR A 101 -1.57 -11.22 -4.13
N ASN A 102 -1.24 -11.72 -2.94
CA ASN A 102 -1.70 -13.02 -2.44
C ASN A 102 -2.33 -12.84 -1.06
N LEU A 103 -3.43 -13.56 -0.82
CA LEU A 103 -4.10 -13.59 0.47
C LEU A 103 -3.82 -14.94 1.12
N HIS A 104 -3.34 -14.91 2.36
CA HIS A 104 -3.10 -16.08 3.17
C HIS A 104 -4.05 -16.06 4.35
N LEU A 105 -4.83 -17.13 4.52
CA LEU A 105 -5.66 -17.34 5.71
C LEU A 105 -4.82 -18.06 6.76
N LEU A 106 -4.99 -17.67 8.02
CA LEU A 106 -4.33 -18.26 9.16
C LEU A 106 -5.37 -18.97 10.02
N ASP A 107 -5.06 -20.20 10.41
CA ASP A 107 -5.87 -20.94 11.38
C ASP A 107 -5.45 -20.57 12.81
N LYS A 108 -6.35 -20.78 13.79
CA LYS A 108 -6.08 -20.46 15.21
C LYS A 108 -4.85 -21.14 15.81
N GLN A 109 -4.36 -22.21 15.18
CA GLN A 109 -3.22 -22.99 15.65
C GLN A 109 -1.93 -22.66 14.89
N ASP A 110 -1.99 -21.80 13.88
CA ASP A 110 -0.81 -21.39 13.13
C ASP A 110 0.02 -20.40 13.94
N ASP A 111 1.34 -20.55 13.88
CA ASP A 111 2.28 -19.52 14.34
C ASP A 111 2.47 -18.49 13.22
N GLU A 112 2.00 -17.26 13.44
CA GLU A 112 1.99 -16.20 12.43
C GLU A 112 3.40 -15.86 11.96
N SER A 113 4.37 -15.81 12.88
CA SER A 113 5.76 -15.50 12.56
C SER A 113 6.42 -16.59 11.69
N THR A 114 6.09 -17.87 11.89
CA THR A 114 6.55 -18.98 11.05
C THR A 114 5.96 -18.85 9.66
N LYS A 115 4.65 -18.59 9.54
CA LYS A 115 4.00 -18.42 8.24
C LYS A 115 4.57 -17.26 7.45
N ILE A 116 4.88 -16.14 8.10
CA ILE A 116 5.54 -14.99 7.45
C ILE A 116 6.91 -15.41 6.90
N ILE A 117 7.70 -16.18 7.67
CA ILE A 117 9.00 -16.69 7.21
C ILE A 117 8.84 -17.64 6.01
N ASP A 118 7.86 -18.54 6.04
CA ASP A 118 7.59 -19.45 4.94
C ASP A 118 7.21 -18.71 3.66
N ILE A 119 6.40 -17.65 3.79
CA ILE A 119 6.08 -16.74 2.68
C ILE A 119 7.34 -16.06 2.13
N ILE A 120 8.21 -15.54 3.00
CA ILE A 120 9.47 -14.92 2.57
C ILE A 120 10.37 -15.92 1.84
N LYS A 121 10.47 -17.15 2.33
CA LYS A 121 11.24 -18.23 1.67
C LYS A 121 10.66 -18.59 0.30
N ASP A 122 9.34 -18.66 0.18
CA ASP A 122 8.67 -18.88 -1.10
C ASP A 122 8.93 -17.74 -2.10
N ILE A 123 8.86 -16.48 -1.65
CA ILE A 123 9.23 -15.32 -2.48
C ILE A 123 10.68 -15.43 -2.94
N ARG A 124 11.61 -15.75 -2.04
CA ARG A 124 13.04 -15.92 -2.36
C ARG A 124 13.29 -17.07 -3.34
N HIS A 125 12.55 -18.17 -3.21
CA HIS A 125 12.62 -19.29 -4.14
C HIS A 125 12.19 -18.87 -5.56
N ARG A 126 11.10 -18.10 -5.67
CA ARG A 126 10.60 -17.58 -6.95
C ARG A 126 11.44 -16.42 -7.52
N HIS A 127 12.13 -15.68 -6.66
CA HIS A 127 12.93 -14.51 -7.00
C HIS A 127 14.34 -14.62 -6.37
N PRO A 128 15.29 -15.32 -7.02
CA PRO A 128 16.61 -15.56 -6.44
C PRO A 128 17.46 -14.30 -6.18
N THR A 129 17.12 -13.18 -6.81
CA THR A 129 17.78 -11.87 -6.61
C THR A 129 17.24 -11.10 -5.41
N LEU A 130 16.28 -11.67 -4.67
CA LEU A 130 15.70 -11.04 -3.49
C LEU A 130 16.76 -10.94 -2.38
N GLU A 131 16.95 -9.72 -1.89
CA GLU A 131 17.91 -9.40 -0.82
C GLU A 131 17.18 -8.77 0.37
N GLU A 132 17.88 -8.67 1.49
CA GLU A 132 17.53 -7.73 2.55
C GLU A 132 17.38 -6.30 1.96
N GLY A 133 16.39 -5.55 2.44
CA GLY A 133 15.98 -4.27 1.86
C GLY A 133 14.77 -4.35 0.93
N ASP A 134 14.52 -5.51 0.31
CA ASP A 134 13.38 -5.70 -0.60
C ASP A 134 12.07 -6.05 0.13
N ILE A 135 12.14 -6.41 1.41
CA ILE A 135 11.00 -6.87 2.21
C ILE A 135 10.78 -5.99 3.43
N ALA A 136 9.53 -5.59 3.63
CA ALA A 136 9.03 -5.02 4.89
C ALA A 136 7.78 -5.78 5.33
N VAL A 137 7.64 -5.99 6.64
CA VAL A 137 6.45 -6.62 7.25
C VAL A 137 5.75 -5.59 8.11
N ILE A 138 4.49 -5.30 7.80
CA ILE A 138 3.69 -4.26 8.46
C ILE A 138 2.55 -4.93 9.24
N PHE A 139 2.47 -4.64 10.54
CA PHE A 139 1.36 -5.03 11.40
C PHE A 139 0.43 -3.82 11.60
N LEU A 140 -0.86 -4.01 11.33
CA LEU A 140 -1.88 -2.96 11.43
C LEU A 140 -2.60 -2.92 12.79
N ASP A 141 -2.56 -4.01 13.53
CA ASP A 141 -3.17 -4.11 14.85
C ASP A 141 -2.17 -3.62 15.94
N THR A 142 -2.70 -3.20 17.08
CA THR A 142 -1.97 -2.64 18.22
C THR A 142 -2.02 -3.56 19.44
N ALA A 143 -2.72 -4.69 19.34
CA ALA A 143 -2.88 -5.63 20.41
C ALA A 143 -1.54 -6.16 20.94
N VAL A 144 -1.53 -6.51 22.22
CA VAL A 144 -0.31 -6.88 22.95
C VAL A 144 0.42 -8.06 22.29
N TYR A 145 -0.32 -9.04 21.74
CA TYR A 145 0.26 -10.22 21.12
C TYR A 145 1.21 -9.89 19.94
N ILE A 146 1.03 -8.74 19.28
CA ILE A 146 1.86 -8.34 18.13
C ILE A 146 3.28 -8.03 18.56
N TYR A 147 3.48 -7.53 19.78
CA TYR A 147 4.81 -7.31 20.33
C TYR A 147 5.55 -8.64 20.50
N ASP A 148 4.86 -9.73 20.84
CA ASP A 148 5.47 -11.06 20.94
C ASP A 148 5.75 -11.63 19.54
N VAL A 149 4.79 -11.50 18.62
CA VAL A 149 4.93 -11.97 17.23
C VAL A 149 6.09 -11.27 16.52
N ILE A 150 6.23 -9.95 16.65
CA ILE A 150 7.29 -9.20 15.95
C ILE A 150 8.69 -9.53 16.48
N GLN A 151 8.82 -9.80 17.78
CA GLN A 151 10.10 -10.23 18.38
C GLN A 151 10.46 -11.66 17.94
N SER A 152 9.48 -12.57 17.97
CA SER A 152 9.64 -13.93 17.43
C SER A 152 10.05 -13.90 15.95
N LEU A 153 9.37 -13.08 15.16
CA LEU A 153 9.67 -12.91 13.74
C LEU A 153 11.10 -12.38 13.52
N LYS A 154 11.52 -11.34 14.25
CA LYS A 154 12.89 -10.80 14.18
C LYS A 154 13.94 -11.87 14.44
N LEU A 155 13.77 -12.68 15.48
CA LEU A 155 14.68 -13.78 15.79
C LEU A 155 14.69 -14.83 14.66
N LYS A 156 13.53 -15.21 14.15
CA LYS A 156 13.41 -16.19 13.04
C LYS A 156 14.02 -15.67 11.74
N VAL A 157 13.87 -14.38 11.41
CA VAL A 157 14.52 -13.73 10.26
C VAL A 157 16.03 -13.88 10.38
N LYS A 158 16.61 -13.53 11.54
CA LYS A 158 18.06 -13.66 11.74
C LYS A 158 18.54 -15.10 11.66
N GLN A 159 17.85 -16.02 12.33
CA GLN A 159 18.26 -17.42 12.42
C GLN A 159 18.09 -18.19 11.10
N GLN A 160 17.03 -17.91 10.34
CA GLN A 160 16.66 -18.71 9.17
C GLN A 160 17.03 -18.06 7.83
N LEU A 161 17.17 -16.74 7.79
CA LEU A 161 17.50 -15.99 6.57
C LEU A 161 18.87 -15.31 6.65
N GLY A 162 19.43 -15.15 7.85
CA GLY A 162 20.71 -14.46 8.08
C GLY A 162 20.59 -12.94 8.17
N TRP A 163 19.42 -12.38 7.85
CA TRP A 163 19.20 -10.95 7.72
C TRP A 163 19.03 -10.25 9.08
N ASP A 164 19.61 -9.06 9.19
CA ASP A 164 19.33 -8.16 10.30
C ASP A 164 18.02 -7.39 10.08
N SER A 165 17.35 -7.05 11.17
CA SER A 165 16.05 -6.38 11.09
C SER A 165 15.81 -5.42 12.26
N ASN A 166 15.15 -4.31 11.93
CA ASN A 166 14.83 -3.22 12.83
C ASN A 166 13.31 -3.13 13.00
N ILE A 167 12.87 -2.93 14.24
CA ILE A 167 11.47 -2.71 14.56
C ILE A 167 11.26 -1.21 14.66
N SER A 168 10.35 -0.68 13.83
CA SER A 168 9.90 0.70 13.89
C SER A 168 8.49 0.76 14.48
N HIS A 169 8.27 1.70 15.39
CA HIS A 169 6.97 1.97 15.99
C HIS A 169 6.48 3.34 15.53
N GLU A 170 5.31 3.39 14.92
CA GLU A 170 4.66 4.65 14.58
C GLU A 170 3.44 4.82 15.50
N LYS A 171 3.40 5.93 16.25
CA LYS A 171 2.25 6.33 17.07
C LYS A 171 1.78 7.68 16.61
N ASN A 172 0.53 7.78 16.15
CA ASN A 172 -0.05 9.04 15.72
C ASN A 172 -1.29 9.37 16.57
N LEU A 173 -1.25 10.52 17.25
CA LEU A 173 -2.31 11.02 18.12
C LEU A 173 -3.19 11.98 17.31
N ASN A 174 -4.26 11.47 16.68
CA ASN A 174 -5.25 12.30 16.01
C ASN A 174 -6.61 12.25 16.72
N LYS A 175 -7.36 13.36 16.68
CA LYS A 175 -8.67 13.55 17.34
C LYS A 175 -9.77 12.54 16.94
N MET A 176 -9.51 11.65 15.97
CA MET A 176 -10.45 10.64 15.46
C MET A 176 -10.10 9.20 15.86
N GLY A 177 -9.04 8.98 16.65
CA GLY A 177 -8.67 7.66 17.16
C GLY A 177 -7.15 7.47 17.34
N ASN A 178 -6.77 6.59 18.25
CA ASN A 178 -5.38 6.17 18.43
C ASN A 178 -5.05 5.06 17.43
N TYR A 179 -4.14 5.33 16.50
CA TYR A 179 -3.58 4.31 15.61
C TYR A 179 -2.10 4.18 15.91
N SER A 180 -1.65 2.95 16.14
CA SER A 180 -0.24 2.63 16.16
C SER A 180 0.02 1.50 15.18
N SER A 181 1.11 1.58 14.43
CA SER A 181 1.56 0.48 13.57
C SER A 181 2.94 0.05 14.02
N GLN A 182 3.24 -1.23 13.79
CA GLN A 182 4.57 -1.78 13.99
C GLN A 182 5.08 -2.33 12.67
N THR A 183 6.29 -1.94 12.29
CA THR A 183 6.90 -2.39 11.04
C THR A 183 8.23 -3.06 11.35
N LEU A 184 8.41 -4.28 10.87
CA LEU A 184 9.72 -4.91 10.78
C LEU A 184 10.35 -4.52 9.45
N ILE A 185 11.40 -3.71 9.52
CA ILE A 185 12.22 -3.29 8.38
C ILE A 185 13.42 -4.22 8.34
N ILE A 186 13.65 -4.83 7.19
CA ILE A 186 14.86 -5.62 6.91
C ILE A 186 15.71 -4.73 6.01
N PRO A 187 16.63 -3.91 6.53
CA PRO A 187 17.39 -2.97 5.71
C PRO A 187 18.41 -3.70 4.84
N LYS A 188 18.81 -3.06 3.73
CA LYS A 188 19.99 -3.47 2.97
C LYS A 188 21.25 -3.02 3.71
N ASP A 189 22.23 -3.91 3.83
CA ASP A 189 23.56 -3.58 4.37
C ASP A 189 24.30 -2.52 3.54
#